data_AF-A0A2S0M627-F1
#
_entry.id   AF-A0A2S0M627-F1
#
_cell.length_a   1.000
_cell.length_b   1.000
_cell.length_c   1.000
_cell.angle_alpha   90.00
_cell.angle_beta   90.00
_cell.angle_gamma   90.00
#
_symmetry.space_group_name_H-M   'P 1'
#
loop_
_entity.id
_entity.type
_entity.pdbx_description
1 polymer ?
#
loop_
_entity_poly.entity_id
_entity_poly.type
_entity_poly.pdbx_seq_one_letter_code
_entity_poly.pdbx_strand_id
1 'polypeptide(L)'
;MKEDRIYFRVTNLQKQQLLIHAREENLTLTDYILRHTLADEKALDDEDKNLVKEINRIGINLNQIARALNRGQNFAAEAKEVHQQIKKLDAFCDEILAARKAYFRELRQYHKEFLKLCQNENKSRELLKQIDASIKLKKLELKKLKLCKGGVIHVHP
;
A
#
# COMPACT_ATOMS: atom_id res chain seq x y z
N MET A 1 24.48 -18.25 4.27
CA MET A 1 23.78 -17.58 3.13
C MET A 1 22.32 -17.99 3.19
N LYS A 2 21.38 -17.28 2.53
CA LYS A 2 20.00 -17.78 2.40
C LYS A 2 20.02 -18.94 1.39
N GLU A 3 19.63 -20.15 1.80
CA GLU A 3 19.80 -21.38 1.00
C GLU A 3 18.54 -21.77 0.23
N ASP A 4 17.36 -21.45 0.76
CA ASP A 4 16.07 -21.81 0.18
C ASP A 4 15.51 -20.73 -0.76
N ARG A 5 14.77 -21.19 -1.79
CA ARG A 5 14.11 -20.31 -2.78
C ARG A 5 12.60 -20.57 -2.81
N ILE A 6 11.83 -19.49 -2.79
CA ILE A 6 10.38 -19.51 -2.93
C ILE A 6 10.01 -18.91 -4.29
N TYR A 7 9.20 -19.63 -5.07
CA TYR A 7 8.68 -19.17 -6.35
C TYR A 7 7.18 -18.97 -6.25
N PHE A 8 6.69 -17.80 -6.66
CA PHE A 8 5.27 -17.50 -6.77
C PHE A 8 4.93 -17.05 -8.19
N ARG A 9 3.74 -17.45 -8.67
CA ARG A 9 3.22 -17.01 -9.95
C ARG A 9 2.55 -15.66 -9.77
N VAL A 10 3.02 -14.67 -10.52
CA VAL A 10 2.45 -13.33 -10.57
C VAL A 10 2.24 -12.93 -12.02
N THR A 11 1.20 -12.13 -12.23
CA THR A 11 1.04 -11.39 -13.48
C THR A 11 2.15 -10.36 -13.63
N ASN A 12 2.39 -9.89 -14.86
CA ASN A 12 3.38 -8.84 -15.11
C ASN A 12 3.05 -7.56 -14.30
N LEU A 13 1.77 -7.24 -14.16
CA LEU A 13 1.29 -6.09 -13.38
C LEU A 13 1.67 -6.22 -11.91
N GLN A 14 1.37 -7.36 -11.27
CA GLN A 14 1.73 -7.62 -9.87
C GLN A 14 3.25 -7.55 -9.66
N LYS A 15 4.04 -8.04 -10.62
CA LYS A 15 5.50 -7.95 -10.56
C LYS A 15 5.98 -6.49 -10.54
N GLN A 16 5.42 -5.61 -11.38
CA GLN A 16 5.79 -4.20 -11.42
C GLN A 16 5.40 -3.48 -10.12
N GLN A 17 4.20 -3.75 -9.60
CA GLN A 17 3.74 -3.17 -8.32
C GLN A 17 4.68 -3.51 -7.17
N LEU A 18 5.06 -4.79 -7.03
CA LEU A 18 6.00 -5.22 -5.99
C LEU A 18 7.37 -4.53 -6.10
N LEU A 19 7.85 -4.28 -7.32
CA LEU A 19 9.12 -3.58 -7.54
C LEU A 19 9.05 -2.09 -7.22
N ILE A 20 7.93 -1.44 -7.50
CA ILE A 20 7.69 -0.02 -7.16
C ILE A 20 7.67 0.14 -5.64
N HIS A 21 6.87 -0.66 -4.93
CA HIS A 21 6.76 -0.55 -3.48
C HIS A 21 8.07 -0.87 -2.76
N ALA A 22 8.81 -1.87 -3.24
CA ALA A 22 10.16 -2.14 -2.71
C ALA A 22 11.08 -0.92 -2.89
N ARG A 23 11.02 -0.22 -4.03
CA ARG A 23 11.81 0.98 -4.30
C ARG A 23 11.38 2.16 -3.42
N GLU A 24 10.08 2.38 -3.24
CA GLU A 24 9.55 3.46 -2.39
C GLU A 24 10.04 3.35 -0.94
N GLU A 25 10.21 2.12 -0.44
CA GLU A 25 10.74 1.84 0.90
C GLU A 25 12.28 1.70 0.95
N ASN A 26 12.99 1.92 -0.16
CA ASN A 26 14.44 1.70 -0.30
C ASN A 26 14.88 0.27 0.07
N LEU A 27 14.05 -0.73 -0.24
CA LEU A 27 14.32 -2.14 0.01
C LEU A 27 14.59 -2.90 -1.29
N THR A 28 15.33 -4.01 -1.19
CA THR A 28 15.33 -5.00 -2.26
C THR A 28 13.96 -5.68 -2.33
N LEU A 29 13.56 -6.20 -3.48
CA LEU A 29 12.30 -6.93 -3.61
C LEU A 29 12.20 -8.09 -2.60
N THR A 30 13.31 -8.79 -2.37
CA THR A 30 13.39 -9.88 -1.39
C THR A 30 13.17 -9.35 0.02
N ASP A 31 13.83 -8.26 0.41
CA ASP A 31 13.69 -7.70 1.77
C ASP A 31 12.32 -7.08 1.99
N TYR A 32 11.74 -6.44 0.97
CA TYR A 32 10.37 -5.94 1.00
C TYR A 32 9.37 -7.08 1.23
N ILE A 33 9.48 -8.17 0.46
CA ILE A 33 8.59 -9.32 0.64
C ILE A 33 8.78 -9.91 2.02
N LEU A 34 10.01 -10.23 2.43
CA LEU A 34 10.27 -10.84 3.73
C LEU A 34 9.82 -9.93 4.88
N ARG A 35 10.04 -8.62 4.81
CA ARG A 35 9.59 -7.66 5.84
C ARG A 35 8.07 -7.64 5.98
N HIS A 36 7.33 -7.74 4.88
CA HIS A 36 5.87 -7.66 4.87
C HIS A 36 5.18 -9.02 5.00
N THR A 37 5.86 -10.14 4.72
CA THR A 37 5.31 -11.50 4.86
C THR A 37 5.81 -12.24 6.09
N LEU A 38 7.04 -11.95 6.53
CA LEU A 38 7.61 -12.39 7.80
C LEU A 38 7.66 -11.22 8.77
N ALA A 39 6.76 -10.24 8.62
CA ALA A 39 6.49 -9.30 9.69
C ALA A 39 6.20 -10.15 10.92
N ASP A 40 7.20 -10.24 11.80
CA ASP A 40 7.01 -10.71 13.16
C ASP A 40 5.71 -10.08 13.64
N GLU A 41 4.97 -10.79 14.49
CA GLU A 41 3.89 -10.27 15.34
C GLU A 41 4.25 -8.98 16.12
N LYS A 42 5.43 -8.39 15.90
CA LYS A 42 6.07 -7.27 16.59
C LYS A 42 5.96 -5.89 15.95
N ALA A 43 5.19 -5.71 14.88
CA ALA A 43 4.86 -4.34 14.41
C ALA A 43 3.65 -3.71 15.14
N LEU A 44 3.23 -4.26 16.28
CA LEU A 44 2.23 -3.68 17.19
C LEU A 44 2.82 -3.21 18.53
N ASP A 45 4.12 -3.38 18.79
CA ASP A 45 4.62 -3.43 20.18
C ASP A 45 5.18 -2.11 20.76
N ASP A 46 5.03 -0.97 20.06
CA ASP A 46 5.41 0.35 20.62
C ASP A 46 4.24 1.35 20.69
N GLU A 47 3.25 1.26 19.79
CA GLU A 47 2.01 2.05 19.94
C GLU A 47 1.15 1.52 21.11
N ASP A 48 1.16 0.22 21.38
CA ASP A 48 0.39 -0.37 22.47
C ASP A 48 1.02 -0.22 23.86
N LYS A 49 2.32 0.05 24.00
CA LYS A 49 2.90 0.23 25.35
C LYS A 49 2.34 1.44 26.08
N ASN A 50 2.07 2.53 25.36
CA ASN A 50 1.43 3.70 25.92
C ASN A 50 -0.05 3.44 26.18
N LEU A 51 -0.73 2.73 25.29
CA LEU A 51 -2.13 2.34 25.49
C LEU A 51 -2.30 1.40 26.70
N VAL A 52 -1.46 0.38 26.84
CA VAL A 52 -1.45 -0.56 27.97
C VAL A 52 -1.10 0.15 29.28
N LYS A 53 -0.16 1.11 29.26
CA LYS A 53 0.12 1.95 30.43
C LYS A 53 -1.09 2.78 30.85
N GLU A 54 -1.79 3.39 29.90
CA GLU A 54 -3.00 4.18 30.18
C GLU A 54 -4.17 3.29 30.62
N ILE A 55 -4.35 2.11 30.04
CA ILE A 55 -5.35 1.11 30.49
C ILE A 55 -5.05 0.66 31.92
N ASN A 56 -3.79 0.35 32.25
CA ASN A 56 -3.39 -0.01 33.62
C ASN A 56 -3.66 1.14 34.60
N ARG A 57 -3.38 2.37 34.20
CA ARG A 57 -3.63 3.56 35.00
C ARG A 57 -5.13 3.78 35.25
N ILE A 58 -5.97 3.59 34.23
CA ILE A 58 -7.44 3.61 34.36
C ILE A 58 -7.90 2.51 35.33
N GLY A 59 -7.40 1.29 35.18
CA GLY A 59 -7.74 0.16 36.06
C GLY A 59 -7.37 0.40 37.53
N ILE A 60 -6.20 1.01 37.80
CA ILE A 60 -5.76 1.37 39.15
C ILE A 60 -6.71 2.41 39.77
N ASN A 61 -7.05 3.47 39.01
CA ASN A 61 -7.95 4.52 39.48
C ASN A 61 -9.35 3.98 39.81
N LEU A 62 -9.90 3.13 38.94
CA LEU A 62 -11.20 2.47 39.18
C LEU A 62 -11.18 1.62 40.45
N ASN A 63 -10.10 0.86 40.69
CA ASN A 63 -9.95 0.07 41.91
C ASN A 63 -9.82 0.93 43.18
N GLN A 64 -9.26 2.13 43.08
CA GLN A 64 -9.21 3.08 44.20
C GLN A 64 -10.58 3.65 44.50
N ILE A 65 -11.33 4.06 43.47
CA ILE A 65 -12.71 4.56 43.61
C ILE A 65 -13.61 3.48 44.22
N ALA A 66 -13.54 2.23 43.74
CA ALA A 66 -14.31 1.12 44.29
C ALA A 66 -14.01 0.88 45.79
N ARG A 67 -12.72 0.91 46.18
CA ARG A 67 -12.31 0.78 47.58
C ARG A 67 -12.74 1.96 48.45
N ALA A 68 -12.85 3.15 47.88
CA ALA A 68 -13.23 4.34 48.60
C ALA A 68 -14.76 4.39 48.81
N LEU A 69 -15.53 4.00 47.78
CA LEU A 69 -16.98 3.77 47.85
C LEU A 69 -17.34 2.72 48.90
N ASN A 70 -16.64 1.59 48.92
CA ASN A 70 -16.85 0.53 49.92
C ASN A 70 -16.53 0.98 51.35
N ARG A 71 -15.84 2.11 51.54
CA ARG A 71 -15.53 2.70 52.85
C ARG A 71 -16.51 3.83 53.25
N GLY A 72 -17.58 4.05 52.48
CA GLY A 72 -18.64 5.00 52.81
C GLY A 72 -18.27 6.47 52.66
N GLN A 73 -17.17 6.79 51.98
CA GLN A 73 -16.82 8.17 51.62
C GLN A 73 -17.74 8.68 50.49
N ASN A 74 -18.16 9.95 50.55
CA ASN A 74 -19.14 10.53 49.64
C ASN A 74 -18.44 11.20 48.44
N PHE A 75 -18.47 10.55 47.26
CA PHE A 75 -17.66 10.87 46.07
C PHE A 75 -18.37 11.70 45.00
N ALA A 76 -19.32 12.57 45.37
CA ALA A 76 -20.08 13.31 44.37
C ALA A 76 -19.19 14.19 43.45
N ALA A 77 -18.07 14.68 43.97
CA ALA A 77 -17.11 15.48 43.21
C ALA A 77 -16.22 14.59 42.30
N GLU A 78 -15.68 13.50 42.83
CA GLU A 78 -14.79 12.58 42.11
C GLU A 78 -15.55 11.78 41.05
N ALA A 79 -16.81 11.41 41.29
CA ALA A 79 -17.68 10.79 40.30
C ALA A 79 -17.96 11.73 39.13
N LYS A 80 -18.13 13.04 39.39
CA LYS A 80 -18.31 14.06 38.36
C LYS A 80 -17.03 14.21 37.53
N GLU A 81 -15.86 14.21 38.17
CA GLU A 81 -14.57 14.32 37.51
C GLU A 81 -14.26 13.10 36.63
N VAL A 82 -14.52 11.89 37.14
CA VAL A 82 -14.40 10.63 36.37
C VAL A 82 -15.35 10.64 35.17
N HIS A 83 -16.60 11.06 35.35
CA HIS A 83 -17.56 11.17 34.24
C HIS A 83 -17.08 12.17 33.16
N GLN A 84 -16.43 13.25 33.58
CA GLN A 84 -15.88 14.25 32.66
C GLN A 84 -14.65 13.73 31.91
N GLN A 85 -13.82 12.90 32.54
CA GLN A 85 -12.71 12.21 31.89
C GLN A 85 -13.19 11.15 30.89
N ILE A 86 -14.22 10.37 31.23
CA ILE A 86 -14.84 9.40 30.30
C ILE A 86 -15.37 10.11 29.05
N LYS A 87 -16.07 11.23 29.21
CA LYS A 87 -16.55 12.03 28.06
C LYS A 87 -15.42 12.54 27.17
N LYS A 88 -14.28 12.94 27.75
CA LYS A 88 -13.11 13.34 26.98
C LYS A 88 -12.51 12.15 26.22
N LEU A 89 -12.43 10.99 26.86
CA LEU A 89 -11.94 9.76 26.23
C LEU A 89 -12.82 9.35 25.05
N ASP A 90 -14.15 9.39 25.22
CA ASP A 90 -15.11 9.09 24.15
C ASP A 90 -14.92 10.02 22.95
N ALA A 91 -14.76 11.33 23.19
CA ALA A 91 -14.51 12.31 22.12
C ALA A 91 -13.20 12.03 21.37
N PHE A 92 -12.12 11.70 22.08
CA PHE A 92 -10.86 11.31 21.46
C PHE A 92 -10.99 10.04 20.61
N CYS A 93 -11.71 9.02 21.11
CA CYS A 93 -11.99 7.80 20.36
C CYS A 93 -12.76 8.10 19.06
N ASP A 94 -13.76 8.97 19.12
CA ASP A 94 -14.54 9.37 17.95
C ASP A 94 -13.68 10.12 16.91
N GLU A 95 -12.79 11.01 17.35
CA GLU A 95 -11.84 11.71 16.48
C GLU A 95 -10.90 10.74 15.76
N ILE A 96 -10.33 9.77 16.49
CA ILE A 96 -9.45 8.73 15.92
C ILE A 96 -10.21 7.89 14.89
N LEU A 97 -11.44 7.49 15.20
CA LEU A 97 -12.28 6.71 14.28
C LEU A 97 -12.64 7.52 13.02
N ALA A 98 -12.89 8.81 13.15
CA ALA A 98 -13.15 9.71 12.03
C ALA A 98 -11.90 9.87 11.13
N ALA A 99 -10.74 10.14 11.72
CA ALA A 99 -9.47 10.26 11.01
C ALA A 99 -9.12 8.97 10.26
N ARG A 100 -9.29 7.82 10.91
CA ARG A 100 -9.07 6.50 10.29
C ARG A 100 -9.98 6.28 9.09
N LYS A 101 -11.27 6.64 9.20
CA LYS A 101 -12.22 6.55 8.08
C LYS A 101 -11.83 7.47 6.92
N ALA A 102 -11.36 8.69 7.20
CA ALA A 102 -10.90 9.63 6.18
C ALA A 102 -9.68 9.08 5.44
N TYR A 103 -8.67 8.61 6.18
CA TYR A 103 -7.48 7.98 5.61
C TYR A 103 -7.83 6.80 4.68
N PHE A 104 -8.72 5.90 5.10
CA PHE A 104 -9.16 4.79 4.24
C PHE A 104 -9.96 5.21 3.00
N ARG A 105 -10.58 6.39 3.01
CA ARG A 105 -11.22 6.94 1.80
C ARG A 105 -10.16 7.46 0.84
N GLU A 106 -9.19 8.21 1.33
CA GLU A 106 -8.08 8.74 0.53
C GLU A 106 -7.24 7.61 -0.08
N LEU A 107 -6.88 6.60 0.71
CA LEU A 107 -6.14 5.42 0.24
C LEU A 107 -6.88 4.69 -0.89
N ARG A 108 -8.21 4.52 -0.77
CA ARG A 108 -9.03 3.91 -1.82
C ARG A 108 -9.06 4.77 -3.09
N GLN A 109 -9.12 6.08 -2.95
CA GLN A 109 -9.10 7.00 -4.08
C GLN A 109 -7.74 6.96 -4.79
N TYR A 110 -6.64 7.02 -4.04
CA TYR A 110 -5.28 6.85 -4.56
C TYR A 110 -5.15 5.53 -5.33
N HIS A 111 -5.60 4.41 -4.76
CA HIS A 111 -5.53 3.11 -5.43
C HIS A 111 -6.33 3.10 -6.75
N LYS A 112 -7.50 3.74 -6.78
CA LYS A 112 -8.32 3.86 -7.98
C LYS A 112 -7.64 4.69 -9.07
N GLU A 113 -6.98 5.79 -8.70
CA GLU A 113 -6.23 6.64 -9.62
C GLU A 113 -4.98 5.93 -10.16
N PHE A 114 -4.26 5.23 -9.29
CA PHE A 114 -3.12 4.41 -9.67
C PHE A 114 -3.49 3.34 -10.70
N LEU A 115 -4.61 2.64 -10.48
CA LEU A 115 -5.11 1.64 -11.44
C LEU A 115 -5.46 2.27 -12.79
N LYS A 116 -6.07 3.46 -12.81
CA LYS A 116 -6.34 4.19 -14.06
C LYS A 116 -5.06 4.56 -14.78
N LEU A 117 -4.04 5.04 -14.05
CA LEU A 117 -2.74 5.37 -14.62
C LEU A 117 -2.11 4.14 -15.29
N CYS A 118 -2.08 3.01 -14.59
CA CYS A 118 -1.56 1.75 -15.12
C CYS A 118 -2.30 1.29 -16.39
N GLN A 119 -3.63 1.41 -16.40
CA GLN A 119 -4.44 1.06 -17.58
C GLN A 119 -4.11 1.95 -18.78
N ASN A 120 -3.94 3.26 -18.56
CA ASN A 120 -3.58 4.20 -19.61
C ASN A 120 -2.17 3.93 -20.15
N GLU A 121 -1.20 3.68 -19.27
CA GLU A 121 0.17 3.34 -19.68
C GLU A 121 0.19 2.06 -20.52
N ASN A 122 -0.57 1.03 -20.13
CA ASN A 122 -0.68 -0.21 -20.90
C ASN A 122 -1.31 0.01 -22.29
N LYS A 123 -2.36 0.85 -22.39
CA LYS A 123 -2.95 1.23 -23.68
C LYS A 123 -1.93 1.94 -24.56
N SER A 124 -1.18 2.89 -24.01
CA SER A 124 -0.12 3.61 -24.74
C SER A 124 0.98 2.66 -25.23
N ARG A 125 1.43 1.72 -24.40
CA ARG A 125 2.43 0.72 -24.79
C ARG A 125 1.92 -0.18 -25.91
N GLU A 126 0.64 -0.57 -25.89
CA GLU A 126 0.07 -1.41 -26.93
C GLU A 126 -0.05 -0.66 -28.26
N LEU A 127 -0.47 0.61 -28.23
CA LEU A 127 -0.48 1.48 -29.40
C LEU A 127 0.93 1.64 -30.00
N LEU A 128 1.95 1.81 -29.15
CA LEU A 128 3.34 1.92 -29.59
C LEU A 128 3.79 0.66 -30.34
N LYS A 129 3.46 -0.53 -29.83
CA LYS A 129 3.78 -1.81 -30.50
C LYS A 129 3.10 -1.92 -31.87
N GLN A 130 1.85 -1.49 -31.99
CA GLN A 130 1.10 -1.51 -33.25
C GLN A 130 1.73 -0.57 -34.30
N ILE A 131 2.17 0.62 -33.87
CA ILE A 131 2.89 1.58 -34.71
C ILE A 131 4.23 0.97 -35.17
N ASP A 132 5.01 0.39 -34.26
CA ASP A 132 6.28 -0.25 -34.58
C ASP A 132 6.12 -1.41 -35.56
N ALA A 133 5.10 -2.25 -35.38
CA ALA A 133 4.76 -3.33 -36.30
C ALA A 133 4.41 -2.80 -37.69
N SER A 134 3.60 -1.72 -37.76
CA SER A 134 3.23 -1.07 -39.01
C SER A 134 4.43 -0.46 -39.74
N ILE A 135 5.35 0.17 -39.01
CA ILE A 135 6.60 0.71 -39.56
C ILE A 135 7.47 -0.41 -40.13
N LYS A 136 7.60 -1.54 -39.41
CA LYS A 136 8.35 -2.71 -39.88
C LYS A 136 7.76 -3.27 -41.18
N LEU A 137 6.44 -3.40 -41.25
CA LEU A 137 5.74 -3.87 -42.45
C LEU A 137 6.02 -2.95 -43.65
N LYS A 138 5.81 -1.63 -43.49
CA LYS A 138 6.07 -0.65 -44.56
C LYS A 138 7.53 -0.65 -45.02
N LYS A 139 8.49 -0.82 -44.10
CA LYS A 139 9.93 -0.96 -44.45
C LYS A 139 10.18 -2.20 -45.30
N LEU A 140 9.54 -3.33 -44.97
CA LEU A 140 9.61 -4.57 -45.74
C LEU A 140 9.02 -4.41 -47.14
N GLU A 141 7.84 -3.78 -47.26
CA GLU A 141 7.20 -3.46 -48.54
C GLU A 141 8.08 -2.56 -49.41
N LEU A 142 8.66 -1.51 -48.82
CA LEU A 142 9.59 -0.62 -49.52
C LEU A 142 10.84 -1.37 -50.01
N LYS A 143 11.37 -2.29 -49.21
CA LYS A 143 12.52 -3.14 -49.60
C LYS A 143 12.16 -4.05 -50.78
N LYS A 144 10.96 -4.66 -50.78
CA LYS A 144 10.46 -5.46 -51.90
C LYS A 144 10.31 -4.63 -53.18
N LEU A 145 9.72 -3.44 -53.09
CA LEU A 145 9.56 -2.52 -54.23
C LEU A 145 10.90 -2.09 -54.85
N LYS A 146 11.93 -1.85 -54.01
CA LYS A 146 13.29 -1.52 -54.49
C LYS A 146 13.95 -2.70 -55.22
N LEU A 147 13.75 -3.93 -54.74
CA LEU A 147 14.26 -5.14 -55.41
C LEU A 147 13.57 -5.38 -56.76
N CYS A 148 12.25 -5.16 -56.85
CA CYS A 148 11.51 -5.26 -58.11
C CYS A 148 11.94 -4.21 -59.16
N LYS A 149 12.40 -3.04 -58.73
CA LYS A 149 12.90 -1.99 -59.66
C LYS A 149 14.38 -2.15 -60.05
N GLY A 150 15.18 -2.93 -59.31
CA GLY A 150 16.60 -3.17 -59.58
C GLY A 150 16.88 -4.37 -60.50
N GLY A 151 15.86 -5.14 -60.88
CA GLY A 151 16.00 -6.37 -61.68
C GLY A 151 16.00 -6.20 -63.21
N VAL A 152 16.04 -4.97 -63.73
CA VAL A 152 16.05 -4.71 -65.18
C VAL A 152 17.33 -4.00 -65.58
N ILE A 153 18.48 -4.65 -65.39
CA ILE A 153 19.70 -4.32 -66.14
C ILE A 153 20.47 -5.63 -66.40
N HIS A 154 20.07 -6.37 -67.42
CA HIS A 154 20.99 -7.25 -68.15
C HIS A 154 21.07 -6.79 -69.61
N VAL A 155 22.08 -5.93 -69.77
CA VAL A 155 22.86 -5.57 -70.94
C VAL A 155 23.69 -6.81 -71.34
N HIS A 156 23.55 -7.40 -72.53
CA HIS A 156 24.33 -7.19 -73.77
C HIS A 156 24.20 -8.48 -74.64
N PRO A 157 24.70 -8.55 -75.89
CA PRO A 157 25.26 -7.50 -76.76
C PRO A 157 24.35 -7.13 -77.94
#